data_AF-A0AAV3X628-F1
#
_entry.id   AF-A0AAV3X628-F1
#
_cell.length_a   1.000
_cell.length_b   1.000
_cell.length_c   1.000
_cell.angle_alpha   90.00
_cell.angle_beta   90.00
_cell.angle_gamma   90.00
#
_symmetry.space_group_name_H-M   'P 1'
#
loop_
_entity.id
_entity.type
_entity.pdbx_description
1 polymer ?
#
loop_
_entity_poly.entity_id
_entity_poly.type
_entity_poly.pdbx_seq_one_letter_code
_entity_poly.pdbx_strand_id
1 'polypeptide(L)' 'MDSTVISDAVNLASRLEQLTKVYSVPLLISHYTFSQLQEQMNFVRRLIERVQVKGKSQKVAVFEVFDAAPI' A
#
# COMPACT_ATOMS: atom_id res chain seq x y z
N MET A 1 5.51 -26.64 -1.90
CA MET A 1 4.39 -25.92 -1.26
C MET A 1 4.88 -24.49 -1.06
N ASP A 2 4.92 -23.71 -2.14
CA ASP A 2 5.74 -22.48 -2.22
C ASP A 2 4.92 -21.27 -2.67
N SER A 3 3.60 -21.28 -2.46
CA SER A 3 2.70 -20.29 -3.06
C SER A 3 2.11 -19.28 -2.08
N THR A 4 2.38 -19.36 -0.78
CA THR A 4 1.67 -18.54 0.22
C THR A 4 2.20 -17.11 0.30
N VAL A 5 3.52 -16.90 0.30
CA VAL A 5 4.11 -15.55 0.45
C VAL A 5 3.93 -14.71 -0.81
N ILE A 6 4.16 -15.31 -1.98
CA ILE A 6 3.98 -14.63 -3.27
C ILE A 6 2.50 -14.29 -3.48
N SER A 7 1.58 -15.21 -3.15
CA SER A 7 0.15 -14.99 -3.30
C SER A 7 -0.35 -13.84 -2.43
N ASP A 8 0.09 -13.73 -1.17
CA ASP A 8 -0.32 -12.63 -0.29
C ASP A 8 0.10 -11.25 -0.81
N ALA A 9 1.35 -11.13 -1.24
CA ALA A 9 1.87 -9.88 -1.80
C ALA A 9 1.13 -9.48 -3.09
N VAL A 10 0.89 -10.45 -3.98
CA VAL A 10 0.14 -10.25 -5.23
C VAL A 10 -1.31 -9.87 -4.96
N ASN A 11 -1.99 -10.55 -4.03
CA ASN A 11 -3.37 -10.25 -3.65
C ASN A 11 -3.50 -8.85 -3.05
N LEU A 12 -2.56 -8.45 -2.19
CA LEU A 12 -2.53 -7.11 -1.62
C LEU A 12 -2.30 -6.06 -2.73
N ALA A 13 -1.32 -6.27 -3.62
CA ALA A 13 -1.02 -5.35 -4.70
C ALA A 13 -2.22 -5.19 -5.66
N SER A 14 -2.88 -6.28 -6.06
CA SER A 14 -4.09 -6.23 -6.89
C SER A 14 -5.23 -5.45 -6.21
N ARG A 15 -5.40 -5.62 -4.89
CA ARG A 15 -6.41 -4.85 -4.16
C ARG A 15 -6.06 -3.36 -4.05
N LEU A 16 -4.80 -3.01 -3.88
CA LEU A 16 -4.36 -1.61 -3.91
C LEU A 16 -4.63 -0.96 -5.27
N GLU A 17 -4.40 -1.67 -6.37
CA GLU A 17 -4.71 -1.19 -7.74
C GLU A 17 -6.21 -0.97 -7.96
N GLN A 18 -7.06 -1.81 -7.37
CA GLN A 18 -8.49 -1.57 -7.43
C GLN A 18 -8.89 -0.35 -6.59
N LEU A 19 -8.26 -0.15 -5.44
CA LEU A 19 -8.51 0.99 -4.55
C LEU A 19 -8.05 2.32 -5.14
N THR A 20 -6.98 2.36 -5.94
CA THR A 20 -6.58 3.60 -6.63
C THR A 20 -7.70 4.10 -7.55
N LYS A 21 -8.41 3.20 -8.23
CA LYS A 21 -9.58 3.53 -9.05
C LYS A 21 -10.76 4.02 -8.21
N VAL A 22 -11.05 3.36 -7.09
CA VAL A 22 -12.16 3.73 -6.19
C VAL A 22 -11.95 5.11 -5.58
N TYR A 23 -10.76 5.37 -5.07
CA TYR A 23 -10.43 6.65 -4.43
C TYR A 23 -10.01 7.73 -5.44
N SER A 24 -9.86 7.39 -6.72
CA SER A 24 -9.39 8.28 -7.80
C SER A 24 -8.03 8.93 -7.49
N VAL A 25 -7.08 8.10 -7.05
CA VAL A 25 -5.74 8.53 -6.63
C VAL A 25 -4.67 7.82 -7.47
N PRO A 26 -3.54 8.48 -7.76
CA PRO A 26 -2.54 7.91 -8.68
C PRO A 26 -1.69 6.81 -8.03
N LEU A 27 -1.46 6.87 -6.71
CA LEU A 27 -0.53 5.98 -6.03
C LEU A 27 -0.98 5.66 -4.61
N LEU A 28 -1.15 4.36 -4.33
CA LEU A 28 -1.36 3.82 -2.99
C LEU A 28 -0.21 2.87 -2.63
N ILE A 29 0.23 2.92 -1.38
CA ILE A 29 1.23 2.02 -0.81
C ILE A 29 0.69 1.38 0.47
N SER A 30 1.15 0.15 0.74
CA SER A 30 0.88 -0.51 2.01
C SER A 30 1.83 -0.03 3.10
N HIS A 31 1.48 -0.27 4.37
CA HIS A 31 2.40 -0.01 5.48
C HIS A 31 3.71 -0.81 5.37
N TYR A 32 3.69 -1.99 4.73
CA TYR A 32 4.89 -2.81 4.50
C TYR A 32 5.86 -2.15 3.53
N THR A 33 5.31 -1.49 2.50
CA THR A 33 6.10 -0.68 1.57
C THR A 33 6.63 0.54 2.30
N PHE A 34 5.75 1.23 3.03
CA PHE A 34 6.09 2.42 3.78
C PHE A 34 7.24 2.19 4.78
N SER A 35 7.23 1.08 5.53
CA SER A 35 8.28 0.74 6.50
C SER A 35 9.64 0.46 5.87
N GLN A 36 9.71 0.24 4.55
CA GLN A 36 10.95 -0.01 3.82
C GLN A 36 11.48 1.24 3.09
N LEU A 37 10.72 2.33 3.08
CA LEU A 37 11.16 3.58 2.48
C LEU A 37 12.17 4.27 3.40
N GLN A 38 13.21 4.86 2.82
CA GLN A 38 14.19 5.64 3.57
C GLN A 38 13.56 6.95 4.08
N GLU A 39 13.91 7.35 5.30
CA GLU A 39 13.40 8.59 5.91
C GLU A 39 13.70 9.85 5.11
N GLN A 40 14.72 9.82 4.24
CA GLN A 40 15.13 10.94 3.39
C GLN A 40 14.21 11.18 2.19
N MET A 41 13.27 10.28 1.93
CA MET A 41 12.27 10.46 0.88
C MET A 41 11.17 11.41 1.39
N ASN A 42 11.29 12.69 1.02
CA ASN A 42 10.27 13.70 1.28
C ASN A 42 9.09 13.51 0.30
N PHE A 43 8.09 12.75 0.72
CA PHE A 43 6.79 12.68 0.05
C PHE A 43 5.67 12.94 1.05
N VAL A 44 4.62 13.61 0.60
CA VAL A 44 3.42 13.80 1.41
C VAL A 44 2.60 12.51 1.35
N ARG A 45 2.03 12.13 2.50
CA ARG A 45 1.20 10.93 2.61
C ARG A 45 -0.06 11.18 3.40
N ARG A 46 -1.14 10.50 3.02
CA ARG A 46 -2.39 10.45 3.81
C ARG A 46 -2.85 9.01 4.01
N LEU A 47 -3.29 8.69 5.23
CA LEU A 47 -3.91 7.39 5.51
C LEU A 47 -5.30 7.38 4.86
N ILE A 48 -5.55 6.40 3.99
CA ILE A 48 -6.83 6.26 3.30
C ILE A 48 -7.71 5.23 4.02
N GLU A 49 -7.17 4.04 4.25
CA GLU A 49 -7.95 2.92 4.78
C GLU A 49 -7.06 1.91 5.51
N ARG A 50 -7.68 1.01 6.27
CA ARG A 50 -7.06 -0.21 6.81
C ARG A 50 -7.76 -1.43 6.21
N VAL A 51 -7.12 -2.07 5.24
CA VAL A 51 -7.68 -3.23 4.55
C VAL A 51 -7.39 -4.53 5.29
N GLN A 52 -8.38 -5.41 5.35
CA GLN A 52 -8.18 -6.78 5.83
C GLN A 52 -7.66 -7.64 4.68
N VAL A 53 -6.49 -8.27 4.86
CA VAL A 53 -6.01 -9.30 3.93
C VAL A 53 -6.67 -10.62 4.30
N LYS A 54 -7.26 -11.30 3.31
CA LYS A 54 -7.92 -12.59 3.51
C LYS A 54 -6.90 -13.58 4.08
N GLY A 55 -7.23 -14.18 5.23
CA GLY A 55 -6.34 -15.14 5.91
C GLY A 55 -5.35 -14.53 6.90
N LYS A 56 -5.26 -13.19 7.04
CA LYS A 56 -4.49 -12.54 8.11
C LYS A 56 -5.41 -11.88 9.11
N SER A 57 -5.04 -11.92 10.40
CA SER A 57 -5.78 -11.26 11.48
C SER A 57 -5.53 -9.74 11.49
N GLN A 58 -4.31 -9.33 11.16
CA GLN A 58 -3.94 -7.91 11.18
C GLN A 58 -4.39 -7.18 9.91
N LYS A 59 -4.98 -6.00 10.10
CA LYS A 59 -5.30 -5.08 9.01
C LYS A 59 -4.03 -4.39 8.51
N VAL A 60 -3.95 -4.20 7.21
CA VAL A 60 -2.87 -3.48 6.54
C VAL A 60 -3.31 -2.04 6.34
N ALA A 61 -2.57 -1.08 6.90
CA ALA A 61 -2.80 0.32 6.59
C ALA A 61 -2.37 0.65 5.16
N VAL A 62 -3.19 1.43 4.47
CA VAL A 62 -2.99 1.89 3.09
C VAL A 62 -2.85 3.40 3.11
N PHE A 63 -1.78 3.88 2.51
CA PHE A 63 -1.46 5.29 2.40
C PHE A 63 -1.49 5.70 0.94
N GLU A 64 -2.05 6.86 0.66
CA GLU A 64 -1.78 7.53 -0.59
C GLU A 64 -0.49 8.31 -0.47
N VAL A 65 0.27 8.30 -1.55
CA VAL A 65 1.47 9.10 -1.73
C VAL A 65 1.18 10.13 -2.80
N PHE A 66 1.37 11.40 -2.47
CA PHE A 66 1.17 12.52 -3.37
C PHE A 66 2.25 13.57 -3.14
N ASP A 67 2.45 14.43 -4.13
CA ASP A 67 3.44 15.50 -4.09
C ASP A 67 4.88 14.97 -3.86
N ALA A 68 5.26 13.97 -4.66
CA ALA A 68 6.62 13.40 -4.68
C ALA A 68 7.55 14.15 -5.67
N ALA A 69 7.25 15.42 -5.97
CA ALA A 69 8.12 16.23 -6.81
C ALA A 69 9.38 16.59 -6.01
N PRO A 70 10.59 16.34 -6.52
CA PRO A 70 11.78 16.93 -5.93
C PRO A 70 11.62 18.45 -6.00
N ILE A 71 11.65 19.10 -4.84
CA ILE A 71 11.79 20.56 -4.72
C ILE A 71 13.17 20.97 -5.22
#